data_AF-A0A851DS49-F1
#
_entry.id   AF-A0A851DS49-F1
#
_cell.length_a   1.000
_cell.length_b   1.000
_cell.length_c   1.000
_cell.angle_alpha   90.00
_cell.angle_beta   90.00
_cell.angle_gamma   90.00
#
_symmetry.space_group_name_H-M   'P 1'
#
loop_
_entity.id
_entity.type
_entity.pdbx_description
1 polymer ?
#
loop_
_entity_poly.entity_id
_entity_poly.type
_entity_poly.pdbx_seq_one_letter_code
_entity_poly.pdbx_strand_id
1 'polypeptide(L)'
;EDAGSCLATVLYPKTKAPPAVTIKCTDTKDQKQIQEEDNRLYQQLRHQTKPIIANNIPDSYGNIEPALEPVWALAVAGSSYIMWQKSTENLGYFMAQVKSAKQWVSEQNY
;
A
#
# COMPACT_ATOMS: atom_id res chain seq x y z
N GLU A 1 15.89 11.98 -5.71
CA GLU A 1 14.48 11.88 -6.13
C GLU A 1 13.73 13.08 -5.59
N ASP A 2 12.88 13.71 -6.41
CA ASP A 2 11.95 14.74 -5.96
C ASP A 2 10.67 14.04 -5.50
N ALA A 3 10.37 14.10 -4.21
CA ALA A 3 9.16 13.51 -3.63
C ALA A 3 7.89 14.34 -3.91
N GLY A 4 8.03 15.49 -4.58
CA GLY A 4 6.94 16.41 -4.85
C GLY A 4 6.45 17.14 -3.60
N SER A 5 5.34 17.85 -3.73
CA SER A 5 4.69 18.58 -2.65
C SER A 5 3.20 18.26 -2.59
N CYS A 6 2.67 18.13 -1.37
CA CYS A 6 1.25 17.93 -1.13
C CYS A 6 0.74 18.91 -0.08
N LEU A 7 -0.45 19.45 -0.31
CA LEU A 7 -1.24 20.18 0.66
C LEU A 7 -2.44 19.32 1.05
N ALA A 8 -2.61 19.03 2.34
CA ALA A 8 -3.71 18.24 2.85
C ALA A 8 -4.47 19.00 3.95
N THR A 9 -5.78 18.78 4.02
CA THR A 9 -6.64 19.17 5.14
C THR A 9 -7.33 17.92 5.67
N VAL A 10 -7.19 17.68 6.96
CA VAL A 10 -7.76 16.52 7.66
C VAL A 10 -8.70 17.04 8.74
N LEU A 11 -9.96 16.59 8.69
CA LEU A 11 -10.98 16.91 9.69
C LEU A 11 -11.35 15.64 10.45
N TYR A 12 -11.11 15.64 11.76
CA TYR A 12 -11.53 14.56 12.65
C TYR A 12 -12.93 14.91 13.22
N PRO A 13 -13.99 14.17 12.82
CA PRO A 13 -15.31 14.42 13.35
C PRO A 13 -15.42 13.94 14.81
N LYS A 14 -16.28 14.59 15.60
CA LYS A 14 -16.60 14.11 16.97
C LYS A 14 -17.45 12.84 17.00
N THR A 15 -17.95 12.41 15.84
CA THR A 15 -18.71 11.16 15.67
C THR A 15 -17.75 9.99 15.41
N LYS A 16 -18.26 8.75 15.41
CA LYS A 16 -17.47 7.56 15.08
C LYS A 16 -17.16 7.40 13.57
N ALA A 17 -17.22 8.48 12.80
CA ALA A 17 -16.95 8.46 11.37
C ALA A 17 -15.45 8.57 11.07
N PRO A 18 -14.96 8.01 9.94
CA PRO A 18 -13.59 8.24 9.49
C PRO A 18 -13.25 9.73 9.32
N PRO A 19 -11.96 10.12 9.44
CA PRO A 19 -11.53 11.47 9.15
C PRO A 19 -11.86 11.89 7.72
N ALA A 20 -12.37 13.10 7.51
CA ALA A 20 -12.56 13.65 6.17
C ALA A 20 -11.24 14.26 5.68
N VAL A 21 -10.79 13.86 4.48
CA VAL A 21 -9.49 14.27 3.93
C VAL A 21 -9.69 14.94 2.59
N THR A 22 -9.08 16.11 2.41
CA THR A 22 -8.93 16.78 1.11
C THR A 22 -7.44 16.97 0.85
N ILE A 23 -6.96 16.51 -0.31
CA ILE A 23 -5.54 16.56 -0.66
C ILE A 23 -5.35 17.14 -2.06
N LYS A 24 -4.28 17.91 -2.24
CA LYS A 24 -3.78 18.39 -3.52
C LYS A 24 -2.28 18.11 -3.57
N CYS A 25 -1.84 17.31 -4.52
CA CYS A 25 -0.44 16.96 -4.71
C CYS A 25 0.05 17.43 -6.08
N THR A 26 1.34 17.70 -6.18
CA THR A 26 2.05 17.83 -7.46
C THR A 26 2.48 16.44 -7.91
N ASP A 27 2.08 16.04 -9.11
CA ASP A 27 2.51 14.77 -9.68
C ASP A 27 4.02 14.79 -9.95
N THR A 28 4.71 13.77 -9.45
CA THR A 28 6.17 13.60 -9.59
C THR A 28 6.55 12.69 -10.75
N LYS A 29 5.59 11.94 -11.28
CA LYS A 29 5.73 11.06 -12.44
C LYS A 29 4.62 11.33 -13.44
N ASP A 30 4.93 11.11 -14.71
CA ASP A 30 3.91 11.13 -15.76
C ASP A 30 2.95 9.93 -15.59
N GLN A 31 1.66 10.14 -15.84
CA GLN A 31 0.64 9.11 -15.69
C GLN A 31 0.95 7.85 -16.52
N LYS A 32 1.58 7.98 -17.68
CA LYS A 32 1.96 6.83 -18.51
C LYS A 32 3.05 6.00 -17.84
N GLN A 33 4.02 6.64 -17.20
CA GLN A 33 5.10 5.94 -16.49
C GLN A 33 4.54 5.11 -15.34
N ILE A 34 3.61 5.67 -14.55
CA ILE A 34 2.92 4.95 -13.47
C ILE A 34 2.20 3.73 -14.05
N GLN A 35 1.44 3.92 -15.13
CA GLN A 35 0.69 2.84 -15.75
C GLN A 35 1.59 1.72 -16.32
N GLU A 36 2.75 2.07 -16.86
CA GLU A 36 3.75 1.11 -17.35
C GLU A 36 4.39 0.31 -16.20
N GLU A 37 4.75 0.98 -15.10
CA GLU A 37 5.29 0.35 -13.90
C GLU A 37 4.29 -0.62 -13.26
N ASP A 38 3.04 -0.17 -13.07
CA ASP A 38 1.95 -0.99 -12.52
C ASP A 38 1.64 -2.19 -13.42
N ASN A 39 1.60 -2.00 -14.74
CA ASN A 39 1.40 -3.09 -15.68
C ASN A 39 2.54 -4.10 -15.62
N ARG A 40 3.79 -3.66 -15.50
CA ARG A 40 4.93 -4.57 -15.36
C ARG A 40 4.80 -5.42 -14.11
N LEU A 41 4.42 -4.81 -12.98
CA LEU A 41 4.17 -5.53 -11.74
C LEU A 41 3.01 -6.53 -11.90
N TYR A 42 1.89 -6.10 -12.48
CA TYR A 42 0.73 -6.96 -12.73
C TYR A 42 1.12 -8.19 -13.57
N GLN A 43 1.84 -7.98 -14.68
CA GLN A 43 2.30 -9.07 -15.53
C GLN A 43 3.24 -10.01 -14.78
N GLN A 44 4.15 -9.50 -13.93
CA GLN A 44 5.01 -10.33 -13.11
C GLN A 44 4.21 -11.22 -12.16
N LEU A 45 3.23 -10.67 -11.45
CA LEU A 45 2.37 -11.40 -10.51
C LEU A 45 1.49 -12.45 -11.22
N ARG A 46 1.03 -12.16 -12.43
CA ARG A 46 0.18 -13.04 -13.24
C ARG A 46 0.95 -14.24 -13.79
N HIS A 47 2.21 -14.05 -14.22
CA HIS A 47 3.02 -15.11 -14.83
C HIS A 47 3.72 -16.00 -13.80
N GLN A 48 3.52 -15.79 -12.49
CA GLN A 48 4.08 -16.67 -11.48
C GLN A 48 3.43 -18.06 -11.56
N THR A 49 4.26 -19.09 -11.61
CA THR A 49 3.83 -20.49 -11.69
C THR A 49 3.40 -21.06 -10.34
N LYS A 50 3.74 -20.38 -9.25
CA LYS A 50 3.37 -20.76 -7.88
C LYS A 50 2.72 -19.57 -7.18
N PRO A 51 1.67 -19.78 -6.38
CA PRO A 51 1.07 -18.71 -5.59
C PRO A 51 2.10 -18.12 -4.62
N ILE A 52 2.10 -16.80 -4.47
CA ILE A 52 2.90 -16.15 -3.43
C ILE A 52 2.39 -16.58 -2.07
N ILE A 53 3.29 -17.11 -1.23
CA ILE A 53 3.07 -17.35 0.19
C ILE A 53 4.22 -16.69 0.92
N ALA A 54 3.91 -15.71 1.76
CA ALA A 54 4.90 -14.95 2.49
C ALA A 54 4.48 -14.77 3.95
N ASN A 55 5.45 -14.72 4.85
CA ASN A 55 5.22 -14.54 6.28
C ASN A 55 6.26 -13.60 6.86
N ASN A 56 5.87 -12.82 7.87
CA ASN A 56 6.75 -11.89 8.59
C ASN A 56 7.54 -10.96 7.64
N ILE A 57 6.85 -10.06 6.93
CA ILE A 57 7.47 -9.04 6.06
C ILE A 57 7.28 -7.66 6.69
N PRO A 58 8.32 -6.89 7.02
CA PRO A 58 9.73 -7.30 7.10
C PRO A 58 9.97 -8.36 8.18
N ASP A 59 11.13 -9.02 8.12
CA ASP A 59 11.56 -9.98 9.15
C ASP A 59 11.87 -9.28 10.50
N SER A 60 12.30 -10.05 11.50
CA SER A 60 12.62 -9.50 12.84
C SER A 60 13.78 -8.50 12.86
N TYR A 61 14.56 -8.42 11.78
CA TYR A 61 15.69 -7.51 11.63
C TYR A 61 15.36 -6.33 10.70
N GLY A 62 14.14 -6.26 10.17
CA GLY A 62 13.73 -5.20 9.25
C GLY A 62 14.03 -5.50 7.77
N ASN A 63 14.49 -6.71 7.43
CA ASN A 63 14.81 -7.06 6.05
C ASN A 63 13.56 -7.45 5.26
N ILE A 64 13.54 -7.10 3.98
CA ILE A 64 12.54 -7.51 3.00
C ILE A 64 13.30 -8.18 1.86
N GLU A 65 12.91 -9.42 1.52
CA GLU A 65 13.44 -10.08 0.33
C GLU A 65 12.98 -9.29 -0.92
N PRO A 66 13.86 -9.00 -1.91
CA PRO A 66 13.47 -8.20 -3.09
C PRO A 66 12.23 -8.72 -3.82
N ALA A 67 12.03 -10.04 -3.85
CA ALA A 67 10.85 -10.67 -4.45
C ALA A 67 9.53 -10.34 -3.71
N LEU A 68 9.60 -9.92 -2.45
CA LEU A 68 8.47 -9.58 -1.58
C LEU A 68 8.26 -8.07 -1.43
N GLU A 69 9.12 -7.23 -2.01
CA GLU A 69 8.94 -5.77 -2.02
C GLU A 69 7.58 -5.36 -2.59
N PRO A 70 7.07 -5.93 -3.70
CA PRO A 70 5.75 -5.55 -4.20
C PRO A 70 4.62 -5.97 -3.25
N VAL A 71 4.77 -7.10 -2.56
CA VAL A 71 3.80 -7.55 -1.55
C VAL A 71 3.77 -6.58 -0.37
N TRP A 72 4.94 -6.14 0.09
CA TRP A 72 5.06 -5.12 1.13
C TRP A 72 4.44 -3.79 0.68
N ALA A 73 4.77 -3.30 -0.52
CA ALA A 73 4.24 -2.04 -1.05
C ALA A 73 2.69 -2.07 -1.15
N LEU A 74 2.13 -3.15 -1.68
CA LEU A 74 0.68 -3.36 -1.73
C LEU A 74 0.05 -3.42 -0.34
N ALA A 75 0.72 -4.07 0.62
CA ALA A 75 0.23 -4.14 2.00
C ALA A 75 0.31 -2.78 2.71
N VAL A 76 1.33 -1.96 2.46
CA VAL A 76 1.43 -0.57 2.95
C VAL A 76 0.28 0.26 2.37
N ALA A 77 0.05 0.19 1.06
CA ALA A 77 -1.05 0.90 0.40
C ALA A 77 -2.42 0.44 0.95
N GLY A 78 -2.67 -0.86 1.02
CA GLY A 78 -3.94 -1.41 1.52
C GLY A 78 -4.19 -1.14 3.00
N SER A 79 -3.15 -1.27 3.84
CA SER A 79 -3.28 -0.97 5.27
C SER A 79 -3.50 0.52 5.53
N SER A 80 -2.99 1.41 4.68
CA SER A 80 -3.21 2.86 4.82
C SER A 80 -4.69 3.24 4.85
N TYR A 81 -5.53 2.52 4.10
CA TYR A 81 -6.98 2.70 4.15
C TYR A 81 -7.57 2.36 5.53
N ILE A 82 -7.13 1.25 6.12
CA ILE A 82 -7.56 0.85 7.47
C ILE A 82 -7.06 1.86 8.50
N MET A 83 -5.79 2.27 8.39
CA MET A 83 -5.19 3.28 9.27
C MET A 83 -5.98 4.58 9.21
N TRP A 84 -6.29 5.08 8.02
CA TRP A 84 -7.13 6.26 7.82
C TRP A 84 -8.51 6.08 8.49
N GLN A 85 -9.21 4.98 8.21
CA GLN A 85 -10.53 4.73 8.77
C GLN A 85 -10.58 4.68 10.30
N LYS A 86 -9.48 4.30 10.95
CA LYS A 86 -9.41 4.11 12.40
C LYS A 86 -8.73 5.26 13.15
N SER A 87 -8.07 6.18 12.45
CA SER A 87 -7.29 7.25 13.08
C SER A 87 -8.18 8.26 13.81
N THR A 88 -7.66 8.77 14.93
CA THR A 88 -8.24 9.90 15.69
C THR A 88 -7.16 10.96 15.91
N GLU A 89 -7.53 12.14 16.43
CA GLU A 89 -6.56 13.22 16.69
C GLU A 89 -5.40 12.80 17.59
N ASN A 90 -5.62 11.83 18.48
CA ASN A 90 -4.65 11.34 19.45
C ASN A 90 -4.14 9.92 19.15
N LEU A 91 -4.52 9.31 18.02
CA LEU A 91 -4.13 7.95 17.66
C LEU A 91 -3.67 7.87 16.21
N GLY A 92 -2.37 7.63 16.05
CA GLY A 92 -1.76 7.28 14.78
C GLY A 92 -1.50 5.78 14.69
N TYR A 93 -1.56 5.25 13.48
CA TYR A 93 -1.21 3.87 13.17
C TYR A 93 0.00 3.82 12.24
N PHE A 94 0.80 2.78 12.42
CA PHE A 94 1.89 2.45 11.51
C PHE A 94 1.83 0.95 11.20
N MET A 95 2.06 0.61 9.94
CA MET A 95 2.18 -0.78 9.55
C MET A 95 3.54 -1.32 10.00
N ALA A 96 3.54 -2.26 10.93
CA ALA A 96 4.77 -2.85 11.44
C ALA A 96 5.24 -4.05 10.62
N GLN A 97 4.31 -4.96 10.28
CA GLN A 97 4.65 -6.23 9.63
C GLN A 97 3.41 -6.85 8.96
N VAL A 98 3.59 -7.45 7.80
CA VAL A 98 2.69 -8.46 7.22
C VAL A 98 2.97 -9.78 7.92
N LYS A 99 2.03 -10.21 8.77
CA LYS A 99 2.20 -11.49 9.47
C LYS A 99 2.17 -12.68 8.52
N SER A 100 1.20 -12.67 7.59
CA SER A 100 1.05 -13.67 6.53
C SER A 100 0.36 -13.03 5.32
N ALA A 101 0.80 -13.40 4.13
CA ALA A 101 0.19 -13.07 2.86
C ALA A 101 0.12 -14.32 1.99
N LYS A 102 -1.01 -14.49 1.32
CA LYS A 102 -1.23 -15.58 0.37
C LYS A 102 -1.94 -15.03 -0.85
N GLN A 103 -1.35 -15.22 -2.02
CA GLN A 103 -2.00 -14.91 -3.29
C GLN A 103 -3.18 -15.85 -3.50
N TRP A 104 -4.33 -15.26 -3.78
CA TRP A 104 -5.51 -16.00 -4.22
C TRP A 104 -5.41 -16.24 -5.72
N VAL A 105 -5.30 -17.50 -6.14
CA VAL A 105 -5.29 -17.85 -7.57
C VAL A 105 -6.74 -17.88 -8.05
N SER A 106 -7.10 -16.94 -8.93
CA SER A 106 -8.38 -16.94 -9.64
C SER A 106 -8.16 -17.00 -11.15
N GLU A 107 -9.09 -17.65 -11.85
CA GLU A 107 -9.16 -17.61 -13.32
C GLU A 107 -9.71 -16.28 -13.86
N GLN A 108 -10.21 -15.41 -12.96
CA GLN A 108 -10.73 -14.08 -13.28
C GLN A 108 -9.61 -13.03 -13.21
N ASN A 109 -9.57 -12.11 -14.18
CA ASN A 109 -8.62 -10.99 -14.25
C ASN A 109 -9.05 -9.85 -13.30
N TYR A 110 -8.79 -10.01 -11.99
CA TYR A 110 -8.75 -8.88 -11.07
C TYR A 110 -7.33 -8.37 -10.90
#